data_AF-A0A315W2R1-F1
#
_entry.id   AF-A0A315W2R1-F1
#
_cell.length_a   1.000
_cell.length_b   1.000
_cell.length_c   1.000
_cell.angle_alpha   90.00
_cell.angle_beta   90.00
_cell.angle_gamma   90.00
#
_symmetry.space_group_name_H-M   'P 1'
#
loop_
_entity.id
_entity.type
_entity.pdbx_description
1 polymer ?
#
loop_
_entity_poly.entity_id
_entity_poly.type
_entity_poly.pdbx_seq_one_letter_code
_entity_poly.pdbx_strand_id
1 'polypeptide(L)'
;MAFNQRDDDVVDGEDETPSKLPRCNKEMPGYFSNEPQNEAAASAGRATSERRTSNSTPCHRRDSFKKTRPPFPWFGMDIGGTLVKLVYFEPKDITAEEEQEEVENLRSIRHYLTSNTAYGTTGIRDVHLEMKDLTLCGRTGNLHFIRFPTHDLPVFMQMGRNKHFSSLHTTLCATGGGAYKFESDFRTMADLELHKLDELDCLVRGVLYIDSVLTSGPSECYYFENPRDLDHCAQKPYTLENHYPLLLVNIGSGVSILAVYSENNYKRVTGTSLGGGTFLGLCCLLTGCSTFEEALEMASQGESTHVDKLVRDIYGGDYERFGLPGWTVASRCGLQLLLFLLLVFSLFCDGFQHRQSFSREPEHC
;
A
#
# COMPACT_ATOMS: atom_id res chain seq x y z
N MET A 1 -52.20 35.01 -10.27
CA MET A 1 -53.33 34.14 -10.67
C MET A 1 -53.25 32.90 -9.82
N ALA A 2 -54.25 32.72 -8.96
CA ALA A 2 -54.37 31.66 -7.97
C ALA A 2 -55.37 30.60 -8.46
N PHE A 3 -55.20 29.35 -8.03
CA PHE A 3 -56.23 28.31 -7.72
C PHE A 3 -55.45 27.09 -7.17
N ASN A 4 -55.34 26.89 -5.85
CA ASN A 4 -56.23 26.18 -4.90
C ASN A 4 -56.12 24.64 -4.85
N GLN A 5 -55.48 24.19 -3.77
CA GLN A 5 -55.72 23.05 -2.83
C GLN A 5 -56.88 22.04 -3.02
N ARG A 6 -56.59 20.77 -2.63
CA ARG A 6 -57.20 19.89 -1.56
C ARG A 6 -56.43 18.54 -1.58
N ASP A 7 -55.82 18.00 -0.51
CA ASP A 7 -56.34 17.36 0.73
C ASP A 7 -57.28 16.16 0.40
N ASP A 8 -57.19 14.91 0.89
CA ASP A 8 -56.61 14.28 2.10
C ASP A 8 -56.56 12.71 1.96
N ASP A 9 -55.90 12.04 2.92
CA ASP A 9 -56.17 10.70 3.53
C ASP A 9 -55.52 9.36 3.04
N VAL A 10 -54.46 8.97 3.79
CA VAL A 10 -54.23 7.74 4.60
C VAL A 10 -54.89 6.40 4.22
N VAL A 11 -54.09 5.32 4.04
CA VAL A 11 -54.26 3.97 4.66
C VAL A 11 -52.90 3.23 4.75
N ASP A 12 -52.63 2.67 5.94
CA ASP A 12 -51.52 1.80 6.36
C ASP A 12 -51.43 0.45 5.62
N GLY A 13 -50.23 -0.16 5.65
CA GLY A 13 -50.01 -1.56 5.24
C GLY A 13 -48.64 -2.08 5.66
N GLU A 14 -48.54 -2.54 6.91
CA GLU A 14 -47.49 -3.42 7.41
C GLU A 14 -47.56 -4.80 6.72
N ASP A 15 -46.42 -5.43 6.42
CA ASP A 15 -46.35 -6.89 6.29
C ASP A 15 -44.95 -7.42 6.66
N GLU A 16 -44.89 -8.14 7.78
CA GLU A 16 -43.74 -8.89 8.28
C GLU A 16 -43.84 -10.39 7.87
N THR A 17 -42.89 -10.86 7.03
CA THR A 17 -42.20 -12.19 7.02
C THR A 17 -43.02 -13.51 7.18
N PRO A 18 -42.46 -14.76 7.25
CA PRO A 18 -41.13 -15.34 6.97
C PRO A 18 -41.13 -16.64 6.12
N SER A 19 -39.97 -17.12 5.62
CA SER A 19 -39.69 -18.59 5.56
C SER A 19 -38.21 -19.02 5.34
N LYS A 20 -37.67 -19.65 6.39
CA LYS A 20 -36.92 -20.93 6.48
C LYS A 20 -35.66 -21.23 5.64
N LEU A 21 -34.56 -21.38 6.42
CA LEU A 21 -33.30 -22.14 6.32
C LEU A 21 -33.27 -23.45 5.49
N PRO A 22 -32.04 -23.95 5.20
CA PRO A 22 -31.57 -25.11 5.97
C PRO A 22 -30.18 -24.96 6.61
N ARG A 23 -30.03 -25.61 7.77
CA ARG A 23 -28.81 -25.82 8.58
C ARG A 23 -27.83 -26.78 7.92
N CYS A 24 -26.54 -26.64 8.21
CA CYS A 24 -25.63 -27.77 8.34
C CYS A 24 -24.78 -27.62 9.61
N ASN A 25 -24.96 -28.56 10.55
CA ASN A 25 -24.21 -28.70 11.79
C ASN A 25 -22.85 -29.35 11.51
N LYS A 26 -21.80 -28.89 12.20
CA LYS A 26 -20.73 -29.76 12.73
C LYS A 26 -20.11 -29.07 13.96
N GLU A 27 -20.42 -29.61 15.13
CA GLU A 27 -19.77 -29.33 16.42
C GLU A 27 -18.48 -30.14 16.57
N MET A 28 -17.48 -29.58 17.26
CA MET A 28 -16.70 -30.17 18.38
C MET A 28 -15.38 -29.39 18.62
N PRO A 29 -14.73 -29.48 19.81
CA PRO A 29 -15.24 -29.16 21.14
C PRO A 29 -14.29 -28.19 21.91
N GLY A 30 -14.78 -27.64 23.02
CA GLY A 30 -14.12 -26.62 23.83
C GLY A 30 -12.83 -27.05 24.54
N TYR A 31 -12.01 -26.05 24.86
CA TYR A 31 -10.81 -26.19 25.68
C TYR A 31 -11.02 -25.50 27.03
N PHE A 32 -10.73 -26.27 28.08
CA PHE A 32 -10.84 -25.92 29.49
C PHE A 32 -9.86 -24.80 29.89
N SER A 33 -10.38 -23.79 30.57
CA SER A 33 -9.65 -22.86 31.40
C SER A 33 -9.53 -23.42 32.82
N ASN A 34 -8.31 -23.65 33.30
CA ASN A 34 -8.00 -23.93 34.70
C ASN A 34 -7.14 -22.79 35.26
N GLU A 35 -7.74 -21.94 36.09
CA GLU A 35 -7.02 -21.12 37.07
C GLU A 35 -6.65 -21.98 38.29
N PRO A 36 -5.49 -21.76 38.94
CA PRO A 36 -5.23 -22.30 40.27
C PRO A 36 -5.54 -21.25 41.36
N GLN A 37 -6.43 -21.64 42.27
CA GLN A 37 -6.65 -20.96 43.55
C GLN A 37 -5.62 -21.38 44.60
N ASN A 38 -5.33 -20.41 45.48
CA ASN A 38 -4.57 -20.41 46.74
C ASN A 38 -4.49 -21.72 47.52
N GLU A 39 -3.37 -21.94 48.23
CA GLU A 39 -3.33 -21.77 49.70
C GLU A 39 -1.93 -21.95 50.30
N ALA A 40 -1.66 -21.13 51.31
CA ALA A 40 -0.46 -21.13 52.13
C ALA A 40 -0.67 -21.98 53.38
N ALA A 41 0.35 -22.72 53.82
CA ALA A 41 0.49 -23.13 55.22
C ALA A 41 1.95 -23.44 55.56
N ALA A 42 2.41 -22.87 56.67
CA ALA A 42 3.74 -23.02 57.24
C ALA A 42 3.83 -24.23 58.18
N SER A 43 5.01 -24.85 58.30
CA SER A 43 5.89 -24.72 59.48
C SER A 43 6.92 -25.87 59.65
N ALA A 44 8.09 -25.44 60.13
CA ALA A 44 9.03 -26.09 61.04
C ALA A 44 9.83 -27.36 60.64
N GLY A 45 11.16 -27.25 60.74
CA GLY A 45 11.96 -28.32 61.36
C GLY A 45 13.37 -28.63 60.83
N ARG A 46 14.37 -27.92 61.36
CA ARG A 46 15.71 -28.40 61.79
C ARG A 46 16.80 -28.83 60.77
N ALA A 47 18.03 -28.49 61.17
CA ALA A 47 19.30 -28.52 60.47
C ALA A 47 19.92 -29.92 60.26
N THR A 48 20.72 -30.11 59.20
CA THR A 48 22.20 -30.33 59.23
C THR A 48 22.77 -30.84 57.89
N SER A 49 23.99 -30.36 57.58
CA SER A 49 25.11 -30.99 56.85
C SER A 49 25.10 -31.18 55.31
N GLU A 50 26.13 -30.57 54.74
CA GLU A 50 26.83 -30.71 53.45
C GLU A 50 26.58 -31.93 52.56
N ARG A 51 26.36 -31.70 51.25
CA ARG A 51 27.15 -32.33 50.16
C ARG A 51 26.92 -31.68 48.79
N ARG A 52 28.01 -31.28 48.12
CA ARG A 52 28.03 -30.94 46.69
C ARG A 52 27.57 -32.15 45.86
N THR A 53 26.58 -31.99 44.99
CA THR A 53 26.45 -32.75 43.74
C THR A 53 25.83 -31.86 42.65
N SER A 54 26.57 -31.75 41.56
CA SER A 54 26.20 -31.13 40.29
C SER A 54 25.05 -31.88 39.63
N ASN A 55 23.93 -31.21 39.35
CA ASN A 55 22.95 -31.67 38.39
C ASN A 55 22.59 -30.53 37.45
N SER A 56 23.17 -30.59 36.25
CA SER A 56 22.78 -29.79 35.10
C SER A 56 21.41 -30.26 34.59
N THR A 57 20.38 -29.47 34.82
CA THR A 57 19.07 -29.67 34.19
C THR A 57 19.16 -29.21 32.72
N PRO A 58 18.83 -30.03 31.72
CA PRO A 58 18.87 -29.60 30.33
C PRO A 58 17.77 -28.56 30.09
N CYS A 59 18.17 -27.39 29.59
CA CYS A 59 17.29 -26.32 29.14
C CYS A 59 16.53 -26.77 27.87
N HIS A 60 15.49 -27.59 28.04
CA HIS A 60 14.64 -28.06 26.95
C HIS A 60 13.62 -27.03 26.42
N ARG A 61 13.66 -25.77 26.90
CA ARG A 61 12.67 -24.74 26.52
C ARG A 61 13.08 -23.82 25.36
N ARG A 62 14.33 -23.85 24.87
CA ARG A 62 14.76 -22.99 23.76
C ARG A 62 14.64 -23.64 22.36
N ASP A 63 14.62 -24.97 22.27
CA ASP A 63 14.62 -25.67 20.97
C ASP A 63 13.25 -25.82 20.31
N SER A 64 12.15 -25.64 21.05
CA SER A 64 10.79 -25.79 20.49
C SER A 64 10.45 -24.71 19.45
N PHE A 65 11.11 -23.55 19.50
CA PHE A 65 10.87 -22.45 18.55
C PHE A 65 11.63 -22.60 17.23
N LYS A 66 12.64 -23.48 17.13
CA LYS A 66 13.38 -23.70 15.88
C LYS A 66 12.58 -24.54 14.86
N LYS A 67 11.67 -25.40 15.32
CA LYS A 67 10.94 -26.36 14.46
C LYS A 67 9.73 -25.80 13.71
N THR A 68 9.30 -24.56 13.97
CA THR A 68 8.07 -23.98 13.40
C THR A 68 8.33 -22.79 12.47
N ARG A 69 9.58 -22.44 12.19
CA ARG A 69 9.92 -21.25 11.39
C ARG A 69 10.15 -21.62 9.93
N PRO A 70 9.70 -20.81 8.96
CA PRO A 70 10.12 -21.00 7.58
C PRO A 70 11.64 -20.77 7.46
N PRO A 71 12.34 -21.55 6.63
CA PRO A 71 13.77 -21.33 6.37
C PRO A 71 13.99 -19.96 5.72
N PHE A 72 15.23 -19.45 5.75
CA PHE A 72 15.60 -18.25 5.00
C PHE A 72 15.65 -18.54 3.49
N PRO A 73 15.49 -17.53 2.62
CA PRO A 73 15.31 -16.10 2.93
C PRO A 73 13.85 -15.73 3.23
N TRP A 74 13.62 -14.65 3.99
CA TRP A 74 12.27 -14.14 4.27
C TRP A 74 11.97 -12.92 3.43
N PHE A 75 11.00 -13.08 2.52
CA PHE A 75 10.53 -12.04 1.62
C PHE A 75 9.02 -11.83 1.75
N GLY A 76 8.59 -10.58 1.56
CA GLY A 76 7.22 -10.22 1.23
C GLY A 76 7.21 -9.37 -0.02
N MET A 77 6.33 -9.67 -0.97
CA MET A 77 6.25 -8.94 -2.24
C MET A 77 4.86 -8.35 -2.47
N ASP A 78 4.78 -7.06 -2.81
CA ASP A 78 3.57 -6.41 -3.32
C ASP A 78 3.77 -6.06 -4.79
N ILE A 79 3.02 -6.72 -5.68
CA ILE A 79 3.11 -6.52 -7.12
C ILE A 79 1.96 -5.60 -7.56
N GLY A 80 2.21 -4.28 -7.44
CA GLY A 80 1.26 -3.26 -7.84
C GLY A 80 1.17 -3.05 -9.36
N GLY A 81 0.24 -2.20 -9.79
CA GLY A 81 0.08 -1.88 -11.22
C GLY A 81 1.27 -1.16 -11.85
N THR A 82 1.98 -0.33 -11.07
CA THR A 82 3.12 0.48 -11.54
C THR A 82 4.46 0.04 -10.93
N LEU A 83 4.47 -0.28 -9.63
CA LEU A 83 5.68 -0.67 -8.89
C LEU A 83 5.48 -2.02 -8.21
N VAL A 84 6.54 -2.82 -8.23
CA VAL A 84 6.75 -3.93 -7.31
C VAL A 84 7.50 -3.41 -6.09
N LYS A 85 7.05 -3.80 -4.90
CA LYS A 85 7.75 -3.57 -3.63
C LYS A 85 8.14 -4.92 -3.04
N LEU A 86 9.39 -5.03 -2.61
CA LEU A 86 9.97 -6.21 -2.00
C LEU A 86 10.51 -5.80 -0.62
N VAL A 87 10.01 -6.48 0.41
CA VAL A 87 10.54 -6.38 1.76
C VAL A 87 11.40 -7.61 2.02
N TYR A 88 12.62 -7.39 2.51
CA TYR A 88 13.59 -8.43 2.81
C TYR A 88 14.08 -8.32 4.26
N PHE A 89 13.93 -9.40 5.02
CA PHE A 89 14.51 -9.48 6.37
C PHE A 89 15.90 -10.12 6.29
N GLU A 90 16.92 -9.34 6.64
CA GLU A 90 18.31 -9.76 6.75
C GLU A 90 18.64 -10.16 8.19
N PRO A 91 18.79 -11.46 8.50
CA PRO A 91 19.22 -11.88 9.84
C PRO A 91 20.65 -11.40 10.16
N LYS A 92 20.84 -10.83 11.35
CA LYS A 92 22.15 -10.40 11.88
C LYS A 92 22.67 -11.31 13.00
N ASP A 93 21.85 -12.27 13.41
CA ASP A 93 22.09 -13.21 14.51
C ASP A 93 22.46 -14.62 14.03
N ILE A 94 22.99 -14.75 12.82
CA ILE A 94 23.42 -16.04 12.25
C ILE A 94 24.61 -16.60 13.05
N THR A 95 24.50 -17.85 13.50
CA THR A 95 25.60 -18.54 14.18
C THR A 95 26.59 -19.15 13.18
N ALA A 96 27.82 -19.46 13.62
CA ALA A 96 28.82 -20.07 12.75
C ALA A 96 28.38 -21.45 12.22
N GLU A 97 27.61 -22.20 13.01
CA GLU A 97 27.03 -23.48 12.58
C GLU A 97 25.95 -23.26 11.50
N GLU A 98 25.05 -22.30 11.70
CA GLU A 98 24.02 -21.95 10.71
C GLU A 98 24.66 -21.45 9.41
N GLU A 99 25.73 -20.67 9.51
CA GLU A 99 26.45 -20.19 8.34
C GLU A 99 27.06 -21.36 7.57
N GLN A 100 27.65 -22.36 8.23
CA GLN A 100 28.25 -23.54 7.59
C GLN A 100 27.21 -24.45 6.91
N GLU A 101 25.99 -24.52 7.45
CA GLU A 101 24.85 -25.23 6.86
C GLU A 101 24.16 -24.45 5.74
N GLU A 102 24.38 -23.14 5.67
CA GLU A 102 23.76 -22.25 4.69
C GLU A 102 24.25 -22.58 3.27
N VAL A 103 23.30 -22.84 2.37
CA VAL A 103 23.60 -23.12 0.96
C VAL A 103 24.27 -21.90 0.33
N GLU A 104 25.30 -22.10 -0.50
CA GLU A 104 26.06 -21.01 -1.14
C GLU A 104 25.17 -20.01 -1.90
N ASN A 105 24.04 -20.48 -2.46
CA ASN A 105 23.04 -19.62 -3.10
C ASN A 105 22.40 -18.60 -2.13
N LEU A 106 22.08 -18.99 -0.89
CA LEU A 106 21.54 -18.09 0.14
C LEU A 106 22.53 -16.99 0.48
N ARG A 107 23.80 -17.36 0.69
CA ARG A 107 24.88 -16.41 0.95
C ARG A 107 25.04 -15.43 -0.21
N SER A 108 25.01 -15.92 -1.46
CA SER A 108 25.10 -15.09 -2.65
C SER A 108 23.95 -14.08 -2.76
N ILE A 109 22.72 -14.51 -2.45
CA ILE A 109 21.53 -13.64 -2.49
C ILE A 109 21.59 -12.60 -1.37
N ARG A 110 21.87 -13.03 -0.14
CA ARG A 110 22.04 -12.13 1.01
C ARG A 110 23.10 -11.07 0.67
N HIS A 111 24.27 -11.50 0.22
CA HIS A 111 25.36 -10.59 -0.16
C HIS A 111 24.96 -9.66 -1.31
N TYR A 112 24.25 -10.14 -2.33
CA TYR A 112 23.79 -9.31 -3.44
C TYR A 112 22.82 -8.22 -2.98
N LEU A 113 21.86 -8.57 -2.13
CA LEU A 113 20.86 -7.62 -1.61
C LEU A 113 21.49 -6.58 -0.67
N THR A 114 22.48 -6.96 0.13
CA THR A 114 23.02 -6.06 1.16
C THR A 114 24.21 -5.23 0.68
N SER A 115 25.00 -5.74 -0.27
CA SER A 115 26.16 -5.00 -0.83
C SER A 115 25.77 -3.98 -1.91
N ASN A 116 24.58 -4.07 -2.50
CA ASN A 116 24.12 -3.17 -3.55
C ASN A 116 22.94 -2.33 -3.10
N THR A 117 22.86 -1.09 -3.59
CA THR A 117 21.70 -0.19 -3.42
C THR A 117 20.87 -0.05 -4.69
N ALA A 118 21.44 -0.45 -5.84
CA ALA A 118 20.76 -0.53 -7.12
C ALA A 118 20.85 -1.97 -7.68
N TYR A 119 19.76 -2.45 -8.26
CA TYR A 119 19.65 -3.81 -8.81
C TYR A 119 19.25 -3.72 -10.29
N GLY A 120 20.14 -4.14 -11.17
CA GLY A 120 19.96 -3.93 -12.60
C GLY A 120 19.96 -2.43 -12.94
N THR A 121 19.07 -2.02 -13.83
CA THR A 121 18.94 -0.61 -14.27
C THR A 121 17.88 0.18 -13.52
N THR A 122 16.92 -0.49 -12.88
CA THR A 122 15.70 0.16 -12.34
C THR A 122 15.37 -0.22 -10.90
N GLY A 123 15.97 -1.28 -10.36
CA GLY A 123 15.76 -1.68 -8.97
C GLY A 123 16.52 -0.80 -8.00
N ILE A 124 15.85 -0.37 -6.94
CA ILE A 124 16.38 0.56 -5.94
C ILE A 124 16.08 0.00 -4.55
N ARG A 125 17.09 0.00 -3.68
CA ARG A 125 16.92 -0.21 -2.23
C ARG A 125 16.88 1.14 -1.53
N ASP A 126 15.76 1.43 -0.88
CA ASP A 126 15.55 2.68 -0.15
C ASP A 126 16.24 2.58 1.23
N VAL A 127 17.57 2.75 1.25
CA VAL A 127 18.43 2.58 2.44
C VAL A 127 17.99 3.46 3.62
N HIS A 128 17.42 4.63 3.33
CA HIS A 128 16.93 5.55 4.35
C HIS A 128 15.71 5.03 5.12
N LEU A 129 15.04 3.99 4.63
CA LEU A 129 13.91 3.32 5.28
C LEU A 129 14.34 2.04 6.03
N GLU A 130 15.63 1.67 6.00
CA GLU A 130 16.11 0.44 6.65
C GLU A 130 15.81 0.45 8.15
N MET A 131 15.07 -0.57 8.63
CA MET A 131 14.80 -0.77 10.05
C MET A 131 15.86 -1.70 10.63
N LYS A 132 16.71 -1.17 11.51
CA LYS A 132 17.83 -1.91 12.09
C LYS A 132 17.44 -2.59 13.40
N ASP A 133 18.10 -3.72 13.67
CA ASP A 133 17.98 -4.46 14.94
C ASP A 133 16.52 -4.86 15.30
N LEU A 134 15.70 -5.08 14.28
CA LEU A 134 14.32 -5.54 14.40
C LEU A 134 14.30 -7.00 14.86
N THR A 135 13.47 -7.30 15.86
CA THR A 135 13.19 -8.68 16.26
C THR A 135 11.92 -9.17 15.58
N LEU A 136 12.06 -10.07 14.60
CA LEU A 136 10.95 -10.67 13.85
C LEU A 136 10.99 -12.19 14.02
N CYS A 137 9.86 -12.79 14.42
CA CYS A 137 9.75 -14.25 14.62
C CYS A 137 10.85 -14.84 15.51
N GLY A 138 11.34 -14.06 16.49
CA GLY A 138 12.42 -14.45 17.40
C GLY A 138 13.79 -14.58 16.73
N ARG A 139 14.03 -13.86 15.63
CA ARG A 139 15.35 -13.58 15.04
C ARG A 139 15.58 -12.07 15.09
N THR A 140 16.83 -11.65 15.26
CA THR A 140 17.22 -10.23 15.21
C THR A 140 17.92 -9.94 13.90
N GLY A 141 17.49 -8.88 13.22
CA GLY A 141 18.00 -8.53 11.90
C GLY A 141 17.54 -7.17 11.42
N ASN A 142 17.82 -6.88 10.16
CA ASN A 142 17.44 -5.62 9.52
C ASN A 142 16.33 -5.86 8.50
N LEU A 143 15.35 -4.96 8.44
CA LEU A 143 14.30 -4.98 7.42
C LEU A 143 14.66 -3.98 6.30
N HIS A 144 14.77 -4.50 5.09
CA HIS A 144 15.14 -3.75 3.88
C HIS A 144 13.94 -3.54 2.97
N PHE A 145 13.85 -2.35 2.37
CA PHE A 145 12.80 -1.97 1.43
C PHE A 145 13.38 -1.77 0.03
N ILE A 146 12.85 -2.53 -0.93
CA ILE A 146 13.33 -2.56 -2.30
C ILE A 146 12.14 -2.33 -3.23
N ARG A 147 12.33 -1.56 -4.30
CA ARG A 147 11.29 -1.32 -5.30
C ARG A 147 11.86 -1.34 -6.71
N PHE A 148 11.02 -1.69 -7.67
CA PHE A 148 11.32 -1.60 -9.09
C PHE A 148 10.01 -1.50 -9.90
N PRO A 149 10.06 -1.01 -11.15
CA PRO A 149 8.87 -0.94 -12.00
C PRO A 149 8.27 -2.32 -12.28
N THR A 150 6.94 -2.44 -12.23
CA THR A 150 6.25 -3.71 -12.54
C THR A 150 6.56 -4.23 -13.95
N HIS A 151 6.86 -3.34 -14.90
CA HIS A 151 7.22 -3.74 -16.26
C HIS A 151 8.55 -4.51 -16.33
N ASP A 152 9.44 -4.35 -15.34
CA ASP A 152 10.72 -5.07 -15.23
C ASP A 152 10.61 -6.38 -14.44
N LEU A 153 9.41 -6.78 -14.02
CA LEU A 153 9.17 -8.05 -13.34
C LEU A 153 9.71 -9.28 -14.10
N PRO A 154 9.64 -9.35 -15.46
CA PRO A 154 10.29 -10.43 -16.21
C PRO A 154 11.81 -10.52 -15.99
N VAL A 155 12.49 -9.37 -15.88
CA VAL A 155 13.94 -9.31 -15.60
C VAL A 155 14.24 -9.81 -14.19
N PHE A 156 13.40 -9.45 -13.22
CA PHE A 156 13.50 -9.97 -11.85
C PHE A 156 13.33 -11.50 -11.82
N MET A 157 12.31 -12.04 -12.51
CA MET A 157 12.09 -13.50 -12.56
C MET A 157 13.26 -14.24 -13.21
N GLN A 158 13.84 -13.68 -14.28
CA GLN A 158 15.02 -14.23 -14.92
C GLN A 158 16.24 -14.21 -13.99
N MET A 159 16.42 -13.13 -13.22
CA MET A 159 17.45 -13.04 -12.18
C MET A 159 17.24 -14.12 -11.11
N GLY A 160 16.01 -14.29 -10.62
CA GLY A 160 15.64 -15.31 -9.63
C GLY A 160 15.97 -16.72 -10.11
N ARG A 161 15.68 -17.02 -11.39
CA ARG A 161 16.03 -18.30 -12.02
C ARG A 161 17.55 -18.50 -12.09
N ASN A 162 18.30 -17.51 -12.56
CA ASN A 162 19.77 -17.58 -12.70
C ASN A 162 20.49 -17.71 -11.36
N LYS A 163 19.90 -17.16 -10.29
CA LYS A 163 20.39 -17.25 -8.91
C LYS A 163 19.80 -18.45 -8.15
N HIS A 164 19.05 -19.32 -8.83
CA HIS A 164 18.42 -20.52 -8.28
C HIS A 164 17.55 -20.26 -7.04
N PHE A 165 16.71 -19.23 -7.06
CA PHE A 165 15.82 -18.89 -5.94
C PHE A 165 14.90 -20.06 -5.54
N SER A 166 14.44 -20.86 -6.51
CA SER A 166 13.59 -22.03 -6.25
C SER A 166 14.25 -23.12 -5.40
N SER A 167 15.59 -23.14 -5.32
CA SER A 167 16.33 -24.07 -4.46
C SER A 167 16.25 -23.71 -2.96
N LEU A 168 15.79 -22.50 -2.63
CA LEU A 168 15.81 -21.94 -1.28
C LEU A 168 14.43 -21.85 -0.65
N HIS A 169 13.44 -21.53 -1.47
CA HIS A 169 12.03 -21.50 -1.09
C HIS A 169 11.17 -21.84 -2.29
N THR A 170 10.25 -22.78 -2.12
CA THR A 170 9.28 -23.11 -3.18
C THR A 170 8.14 -22.09 -3.25
N THR A 171 7.93 -21.31 -2.17
CA THR A 171 6.75 -20.45 -2.05
C THR A 171 7.11 -19.05 -1.59
N LEU A 172 6.69 -18.04 -2.36
CA LEU A 172 6.86 -16.62 -2.06
C LEU A 172 5.51 -16.00 -1.67
N CYS A 173 5.44 -15.35 -0.50
CA CYS A 173 4.26 -14.58 -0.12
C CYS A 173 4.16 -13.31 -0.98
N ALA A 174 3.09 -13.21 -1.76
CA ALA A 174 2.87 -12.10 -2.67
C ALA A 174 1.45 -11.53 -2.52
N THR A 175 1.34 -10.21 -2.61
CA THR A 175 0.08 -9.48 -2.60
C THR A 175 -0.01 -8.52 -3.79
N GLY A 176 -1.11 -7.78 -3.89
CA GLY A 176 -1.40 -6.88 -5.00
C GLY A 176 -1.94 -7.61 -6.23
N GLY A 177 -2.58 -6.87 -7.14
CA GLY A 177 -3.18 -7.44 -8.35
C GLY A 177 -2.20 -8.23 -9.24
N GLY A 178 -0.90 -7.88 -9.19
CA GLY A 178 0.13 -8.59 -9.93
C GLY A 178 0.42 -10.00 -9.41
N ALA A 179 0.15 -10.30 -8.13
CA ALA A 179 0.28 -11.67 -7.60
C ALA A 179 -0.66 -12.65 -8.31
N TYR A 180 -1.82 -12.18 -8.77
CA TYR A 180 -2.74 -12.96 -9.60
C TYR A 180 -2.33 -12.94 -11.07
N LYS A 181 -2.03 -11.75 -11.60
CA LYS A 181 -1.71 -11.56 -13.03
C LYS A 181 -0.49 -12.37 -13.49
N PHE A 182 0.55 -12.44 -12.67
CA PHE A 182 1.85 -13.02 -13.02
C PHE A 182 2.10 -14.40 -12.40
N GLU A 183 1.10 -15.03 -11.77
CA GLU A 183 1.28 -16.34 -11.10
C GLU A 183 1.87 -17.41 -12.03
N SER A 184 1.37 -17.50 -13.27
CA SER A 184 1.89 -18.44 -14.27
C SER A 184 3.35 -18.16 -14.61
N ASP A 185 3.74 -16.89 -14.64
CA ASP A 185 5.06 -16.46 -15.06
C ASP A 185 6.08 -16.78 -13.97
N PHE A 186 5.72 -16.56 -12.69
CA PHE A 186 6.55 -17.02 -11.57
C PHE A 186 6.78 -18.53 -11.60
N ARG A 187 5.72 -19.31 -11.86
CA ARG A 187 5.81 -20.77 -11.92
C ARG A 187 6.67 -21.25 -13.10
N THR A 188 6.55 -20.61 -14.26
CA THR A 188 7.22 -21.06 -15.50
C THR A 188 8.62 -20.48 -15.70
N MET A 189 8.83 -19.22 -15.31
CA MET A 189 10.09 -18.51 -15.52
C MET A 189 11.05 -18.68 -14.35
N ALA A 190 10.55 -18.62 -13.12
CA ALA A 190 11.36 -18.63 -11.90
C ALA A 190 11.26 -19.93 -11.10
N ASP A 191 10.37 -20.85 -11.47
CA ASP A 191 10.09 -22.09 -10.73
C ASP A 191 9.68 -21.81 -9.27
N LEU A 192 8.86 -20.76 -9.08
CA LEU A 192 8.38 -20.31 -7.78
C LEU A 192 6.85 -20.35 -7.74
N GLU A 193 6.30 -20.82 -6.62
CA GLU A 193 4.87 -20.71 -6.33
C GLU A 193 4.57 -19.43 -5.54
N LEU A 194 3.46 -18.77 -5.86
CA LEU A 194 3.01 -17.61 -5.10
C LEU A 194 1.96 -18.01 -4.06
N HIS A 195 2.25 -17.75 -2.79
CA HIS A 195 1.23 -17.70 -1.75
C HIS A 195 0.56 -16.32 -1.81
N LYS A 196 -0.57 -16.25 -2.53
CA LYS A 196 -1.31 -15.02 -2.78
C LYS A 196 -2.06 -14.58 -1.55
N LEU A 197 -1.87 -13.33 -1.14
CA LEU A 197 -2.55 -12.65 -0.06
C LEU A 197 -3.39 -11.48 -0.62
N ASP A 198 -4.40 -11.04 0.12
CA ASP A 198 -5.17 -9.85 -0.26
C ASP A 198 -4.37 -8.56 -0.06
N GLU A 199 -4.51 -7.61 -1.00
CA GLU A 199 -3.77 -6.34 -1.01
C GLU A 199 -4.11 -5.46 0.19
N LEU A 200 -5.40 -5.36 0.51
CA LEU A 200 -5.90 -4.46 1.54
C LEU A 200 -5.65 -5.05 2.93
N ASP A 201 -5.79 -6.36 3.08
CA ASP A 201 -5.44 -7.05 4.32
C ASP A 201 -3.95 -6.90 4.66
N CYS A 202 -3.08 -7.09 3.66
CA CYS A 202 -1.63 -6.89 3.81
C CYS A 202 -1.30 -5.44 4.15
N LEU A 203 -1.96 -4.48 3.51
CA LEU A 203 -1.76 -3.05 3.77
C LEU A 203 -2.10 -2.70 5.23
N VAL A 204 -3.29 -3.07 5.72
CA VAL A 204 -3.71 -2.75 7.10
C VAL A 204 -2.77 -3.39 8.11
N ARG A 205 -2.45 -4.69 7.94
CA ARG A 205 -1.52 -5.39 8.83
C ARG A 205 -0.12 -4.77 8.80
N GLY A 206 0.37 -4.41 7.61
CA GLY A 206 1.70 -3.81 7.43
C GLY A 206 1.83 -2.47 8.14
N VAL A 207 0.87 -1.56 7.95
CA VAL A 207 0.87 -0.24 8.59
C VAL A 207 0.85 -0.37 10.11
N LEU A 208 -0.06 -1.19 10.65
CA LEU A 208 -0.17 -1.41 12.10
C LEU A 208 1.09 -2.08 12.67
N TYR A 209 1.69 -3.02 11.94
CA TYR A 209 2.91 -3.69 12.36
C TYR A 209 4.08 -2.71 12.44
N ILE A 210 4.34 -1.93 11.38
CA ILE A 210 5.46 -0.98 11.31
C ILE A 210 5.38 0.04 12.45
N ASP A 211 4.21 0.62 12.67
CA ASP A 211 3.98 1.55 13.78
C ASP A 211 4.24 0.89 15.15
N SER A 212 3.76 -0.34 15.36
CA SER A 212 3.93 -1.04 16.64
C SER A 212 5.38 -1.38 17.00
N VAL A 213 6.25 -1.61 16.01
CA VAL A 213 7.64 -2.02 16.25
C VAL A 213 8.60 -0.83 16.38
N LEU A 214 8.21 0.35 15.92
CA LEU A 214 8.98 1.59 16.03
C LEU A 214 8.84 2.22 17.43
N THR A 215 9.34 1.51 18.43
CA THR A 215 9.34 1.96 19.83
C THR A 215 10.53 2.85 20.19
N SER A 216 11.60 2.80 19.40
CA SER A 216 12.88 3.46 19.66
C SER A 216 13.37 4.20 18.40
N GLY A 217 12.69 5.29 18.04
CA GLY A 217 12.98 6.08 16.84
C GLY A 217 12.03 7.26 16.66
N PRO A 218 12.18 8.06 15.58
CA PRO A 218 11.13 8.99 15.17
C PRO A 218 9.85 8.21 14.85
N SER A 219 8.70 8.79 15.19
CA SER A 219 7.39 8.18 14.90
C SER A 219 7.23 7.97 13.38
N GLU A 220 6.69 6.81 13.00
CA GLU A 220 6.40 6.49 11.59
C GLU A 220 5.39 7.48 10.99
N CYS A 221 4.37 7.83 11.77
CA CYS A 221 3.34 8.75 11.34
C CYS A 221 3.71 10.19 11.68
N TYR A 222 3.29 11.12 10.81
CA TYR A 222 3.51 12.55 10.99
C TYR A 222 2.35 13.34 10.40
N TYR A 223 2.25 14.60 10.81
CA TYR A 223 1.36 15.59 10.20
C TYR A 223 2.11 16.90 9.98
N PHE A 224 1.55 17.76 9.12
CA PHE A 224 2.04 19.13 8.97
C PHE A 224 1.19 20.07 9.81
N GLU A 225 1.80 20.69 10.81
CA GLU A 225 1.22 21.78 11.56
C GLU A 225 1.28 23.06 10.70
N ASN A 226 0.18 23.83 10.65
CA ASN A 226 0.05 25.04 9.83
C ASN A 226 0.38 24.87 8.33
N PRO A 227 -0.21 23.90 7.61
CA PRO A 227 0.18 23.56 6.23
C PRO A 227 -0.10 24.64 5.18
N ARG A 228 -0.81 25.73 5.55
CA ARG A 228 -1.12 26.86 4.68
C ARG A 228 -0.20 28.07 4.89
N ASP A 229 0.57 28.07 5.97
CA ASP A 229 1.48 29.15 6.32
C ASP A 229 2.91 28.66 6.05
N LEU A 230 3.53 29.16 4.97
CA LEU A 230 4.84 28.69 4.53
C LEU A 230 5.96 28.98 5.55
N ASP A 231 5.80 30.01 6.39
CA ASP A 231 6.81 30.40 7.37
C ASP A 231 6.73 29.56 8.66
N HIS A 232 5.54 29.04 8.96
CA HIS A 232 5.26 28.27 10.19
C HIS A 232 4.88 26.80 9.93
N CYS A 233 4.92 26.34 8.67
CA CYS A 233 4.66 24.96 8.31
C CYS A 233 5.77 24.05 8.87
N ALA A 234 5.39 23.13 9.76
CA ALA A 234 6.33 22.22 10.38
C ALA A 234 5.81 20.80 10.39
N GLN A 235 6.66 19.85 9.99
CA GLN A 235 6.38 18.44 10.17
C GLN A 235 6.49 18.07 11.66
N LYS A 236 5.48 17.40 12.19
CA LYS A 236 5.41 16.94 13.58
C LYS A 236 5.14 15.44 13.63
N PRO A 237 5.79 14.70 14.54
CA PRO A 237 5.47 13.28 14.74
C PRO A 237 4.03 13.14 15.23
N TYR A 238 3.38 12.06 14.81
CA TYR A 238 2.05 11.67 15.25
C TYR A 238 2.13 10.25 15.78
N THR A 239 2.14 10.10 17.10
CA THR A 239 2.00 8.78 17.67
C THR A 239 0.59 8.31 17.37
N LEU A 240 0.55 7.27 16.57
CA LEU A 240 -0.60 6.45 16.46
C LEU A 240 -0.78 5.85 17.91
N GLU A 241 -1.71 6.36 18.72
CA GLU A 241 -2.27 5.67 19.91
C GLU A 241 -3.81 5.70 19.83
N ASN A 242 -4.50 4.58 20.12
CA ASN A 242 -5.97 4.48 20.02
C ASN A 242 -6.55 4.95 18.67
N HIS A 243 -5.94 4.55 17.56
CA HIS A 243 -6.20 5.07 16.20
C HIS A 243 -7.57 4.77 15.66
N TYR A 244 -8.27 3.81 16.25
CA TYR A 244 -9.53 3.38 15.72
C TYR A 244 -10.66 4.33 16.16
N PRO A 245 -11.54 4.75 15.24
CA PRO A 245 -11.50 4.47 13.80
C PRO A 245 -10.51 5.36 13.03
N LEU A 246 -9.83 4.79 12.03
CA LEU A 246 -8.98 5.54 11.08
C LEU A 246 -9.49 5.39 9.65
N LEU A 247 -9.27 6.43 8.84
CA LEU A 247 -9.51 6.39 7.40
C LEU A 247 -8.17 6.25 6.67
N LEU A 248 -7.94 5.10 6.06
CA LEU A 248 -6.71 4.82 5.31
C LEU A 248 -6.94 5.10 3.83
N VAL A 249 -6.20 6.05 3.27
CA VAL A 249 -6.26 6.44 1.86
C VAL A 249 -4.99 5.97 1.17
N ASN A 250 -5.07 4.83 0.49
CA ASN A 250 -3.94 4.26 -0.26
C ASN A 250 -3.89 4.84 -1.67
N ILE A 251 -2.89 5.68 -1.95
CA ILE A 251 -2.69 6.34 -3.24
C ILE A 251 -1.59 5.60 -4.02
N GLY A 252 -2.01 4.72 -4.93
CA GLY A 252 -1.14 4.03 -5.89
C GLY A 252 -1.42 4.48 -7.32
N SER A 253 -1.48 3.55 -8.27
CA SER A 253 -1.89 3.84 -9.66
C SER A 253 -3.31 4.44 -9.68
N GLY A 254 -4.23 3.87 -8.89
CA GLY A 254 -5.51 4.47 -8.49
C GLY A 254 -5.52 4.76 -6.98
N VAL A 255 -6.70 4.96 -6.40
CA VAL A 255 -6.86 5.23 -4.96
C VAL A 255 -7.89 4.29 -4.34
N SER A 256 -7.54 3.68 -3.22
CA SER A 256 -8.46 2.91 -2.38
C SER A 256 -8.62 3.60 -1.01
N ILE A 257 -9.86 3.76 -0.57
CA ILE A 257 -10.20 4.39 0.70
C ILE A 257 -10.83 3.34 1.62
N LEU A 258 -10.25 3.13 2.79
CA LEU A 258 -10.69 2.15 3.78
C LEU A 258 -11.09 2.84 5.07
N ALA A 259 -12.22 2.44 5.65
CA ALA A 259 -12.54 2.72 7.03
C ALA A 259 -12.10 1.52 7.88
N VAL A 260 -11.17 1.73 8.81
CA VAL A 260 -10.63 0.70 9.68
C VAL A 260 -11.13 0.96 11.11
N TYR A 261 -11.92 0.01 11.62
CA TYR A 261 -12.57 0.06 12.93
C TYR A 261 -11.82 -0.75 13.99
N SER A 262 -11.05 -1.75 13.59
CA SER A 262 -10.08 -2.48 14.41
C SER A 262 -9.10 -3.23 13.52
N GLU A 263 -8.09 -3.88 14.11
CA GLU A 263 -7.07 -4.68 13.39
C GLU A 263 -7.68 -5.70 12.42
N ASN A 264 -8.84 -6.27 12.76
CA ASN A 264 -9.52 -7.29 11.97
C ASN A 264 -10.90 -6.84 11.48
N ASN A 265 -11.25 -5.56 11.63
CA ASN A 265 -12.53 -5.01 11.16
C ASN A 265 -12.27 -3.74 10.35
N TYR A 266 -12.28 -3.88 9.04
CA TYR A 266 -12.16 -2.77 8.11
C TYR A 266 -12.97 -3.06 6.86
N LYS A 267 -13.32 -1.99 6.15
CA LYS A 267 -14.00 -2.08 4.86
C LYS A 267 -13.44 -1.05 3.89
N ARG A 268 -13.32 -1.45 2.64
CA ARG A 268 -13.12 -0.50 1.53
C ARG A 268 -14.40 0.28 1.33
N VAL A 269 -14.40 1.57 1.70
CA VAL A 269 -15.58 2.43 1.58
C VAL A 269 -15.81 2.88 0.14
N THR A 270 -14.74 3.23 -0.57
CA THR A 270 -14.78 3.65 -1.96
C THR A 270 -13.36 3.69 -2.55
N GLY A 271 -13.23 4.19 -3.77
CA GLY A 271 -11.97 4.57 -4.37
C GLY A 271 -12.18 5.46 -5.59
N THR A 272 -11.08 5.91 -6.18
CA THR A 272 -11.10 6.65 -7.44
C THR A 272 -10.02 6.11 -8.38
N SER A 273 -10.29 6.09 -9.68
CA SER A 273 -9.29 5.78 -10.69
C SER A 273 -8.31 6.94 -10.91
N LEU A 274 -8.63 8.14 -10.41
CA LEU A 274 -7.77 9.32 -10.47
C LEU A 274 -6.72 9.26 -9.36
N GLY A 275 -5.64 8.53 -9.61
CA GLY A 275 -4.51 8.35 -8.69
C GLY A 275 -3.17 8.81 -9.28
N GLY A 276 -2.08 8.25 -8.77
CA GLY A 276 -0.73 8.55 -9.23
C GLY A 276 -0.49 8.13 -10.69
N GLY A 277 -1.17 7.09 -11.17
CA GLY A 277 -1.10 6.67 -12.57
C GLY A 277 -1.73 7.68 -13.53
N THR A 278 -2.82 8.33 -13.10
CA THR A 278 -3.44 9.43 -13.87
C THR A 278 -2.54 10.66 -13.89
N PHE A 279 -1.97 11.04 -12.74
CA PHE A 279 -1.01 12.14 -12.67
C PHE A 279 0.18 11.90 -13.62
N LEU A 280 0.89 10.79 -13.44
CA LEU A 280 2.08 10.50 -14.23
C LEU A 280 1.75 10.35 -15.72
N GLY A 281 0.68 9.62 -16.06
CA GLY A 281 0.28 9.43 -17.45
C GLY A 281 -0.07 10.73 -18.16
N LEU A 282 -0.79 11.64 -17.50
CA LEU A 282 -1.11 12.95 -18.07
C LEU A 282 0.12 13.84 -18.16
N CYS A 283 1.00 13.86 -17.16
CA CYS A 283 2.26 14.60 -17.22
C CYS A 283 3.10 14.13 -18.41
N CYS A 284 3.31 12.81 -18.57
CA CYS A 284 4.05 12.27 -19.71
C CYS A 284 3.46 12.71 -21.06
N LEU A 285 2.12 12.68 -21.20
CA LEU A 285 1.44 13.05 -22.45
C LEU A 285 1.49 14.56 -22.73
N LEU A 286 1.40 15.39 -21.69
CA LEU A 286 1.26 16.85 -21.83
C LEU A 286 2.60 17.58 -21.84
N THR A 287 3.61 17.06 -21.15
CA THR A 287 4.92 17.73 -20.99
C THR A 287 6.07 16.95 -21.63
N GLY A 288 5.85 15.68 -21.98
CA GLY A 288 6.90 14.80 -22.51
C GLY A 288 7.85 14.25 -21.44
N CYS A 289 7.57 14.46 -20.15
CA CYS A 289 8.39 13.89 -19.08
C CYS A 289 8.36 12.35 -19.12
N SER A 290 9.42 11.73 -18.63
CA SER A 290 9.65 10.28 -18.71
C SER A 290 9.67 9.59 -17.35
N THR A 291 9.88 10.33 -16.26
CA THR A 291 9.93 9.81 -14.89
C THR A 291 8.99 10.57 -13.96
N PHE A 292 8.68 9.95 -12.82
CA PHE A 292 7.84 10.58 -11.80
C PHE A 292 8.54 11.77 -11.16
N GLU A 293 9.85 11.66 -10.93
CA GLU A 293 10.70 12.72 -10.37
C GLU A 293 10.76 13.93 -11.30
N GLU A 294 10.91 13.72 -12.60
CA GLU A 294 10.88 14.79 -13.60
C GLU A 294 9.51 15.50 -13.62
N ALA A 295 8.41 14.74 -13.53
CA ALA A 295 7.07 15.31 -13.44
C ALA A 295 6.88 16.19 -12.18
N LEU A 296 7.42 15.77 -11.04
CA LEU A 296 7.40 16.56 -9.80
C LEU A 296 8.26 17.82 -9.90
N GLU A 297 9.45 17.72 -10.51
CA GLU A 297 10.33 18.87 -10.73
C GLU A 297 9.64 19.93 -11.62
N MET A 298 9.03 19.51 -12.74
CA MET A 298 8.24 20.40 -13.58
C MET A 298 7.07 21.04 -12.83
N ALA A 299 6.35 20.26 -12.02
CA ALA A 299 5.22 20.77 -11.23
C ALA A 299 5.66 21.80 -10.18
N SER A 300 6.85 21.65 -9.58
CA SER A 300 7.39 22.58 -8.59
C SER A 300 7.70 23.98 -9.15
N GLN A 301 7.92 24.08 -10.46
CA GLN A 301 8.22 25.32 -11.17
C GLN A 301 6.98 25.89 -11.87
N GLY A 302 5.88 25.13 -11.91
CA GLY A 302 4.66 25.47 -12.62
C GLY A 302 3.71 26.36 -11.81
N GLU A 303 2.95 27.19 -12.50
CA GLU A 303 1.86 27.97 -11.91
C GLU A 303 0.50 27.46 -12.45
N SER A 304 -0.25 26.77 -11.60
CA SER A 304 -1.53 26.13 -12.01
C SER A 304 -2.60 27.13 -12.47
N THR A 305 -2.56 28.38 -11.99
CA THR A 305 -3.50 29.45 -12.34
C THR A 305 -3.45 29.85 -13.81
N HIS A 306 -2.37 29.53 -14.53
CA HIS A 306 -2.26 29.75 -15.97
C HIS A 306 -3.08 28.75 -16.82
N VAL A 307 -3.56 27.67 -16.21
CA VAL A 307 -4.29 26.59 -16.90
C VAL A 307 -5.67 26.37 -16.29
N ASP A 308 -5.77 26.43 -14.96
CA ASP A 308 -7.01 26.32 -14.21
C ASP A 308 -7.84 27.61 -14.31
N LYS A 309 -9.16 27.46 -14.35
CA LYS A 309 -10.10 28.58 -14.22
C LYS A 309 -10.59 28.67 -12.78
N LEU A 310 -10.44 29.84 -12.18
CA LEU A 310 -10.74 30.10 -10.78
C LEU A 310 -12.14 30.72 -10.61
N VAL A 311 -12.66 30.74 -9.38
CA VAL A 311 -13.95 31.35 -9.06
C VAL A 311 -13.97 32.83 -9.46
N ARG A 312 -12.89 33.57 -9.21
CA ARG A 312 -12.77 34.98 -9.63
C ARG A 312 -12.83 35.18 -11.14
N ASP A 313 -12.40 34.20 -11.93
CA ASP A 313 -12.44 34.28 -13.39
C ASP A 313 -13.87 34.11 -13.94
N ILE A 314 -14.80 33.60 -13.10
CA ILE A 314 -16.21 33.41 -13.43
C ILE A 314 -17.07 34.53 -12.80
N TYR A 315 -16.85 34.82 -11.52
CA TYR A 315 -17.69 35.71 -10.72
C TYR A 315 -17.10 37.13 -10.54
N GLY A 316 -15.86 37.38 -10.99
CA GLY A 316 -15.17 38.66 -10.79
C GLY A 316 -14.66 38.89 -9.36
N GLY A 317 -14.77 37.90 -8.48
CA GLY A 317 -14.41 37.97 -7.06
C GLY A 317 -14.78 36.68 -6.34
N ASP A 318 -15.09 36.78 -5.05
CA ASP A 318 -15.59 35.65 -4.26
C ASP A 318 -17.04 35.30 -4.65
N TYR A 319 -17.41 34.03 -4.56
CA TYR A 319 -18.80 33.63 -4.64
C TYR A 319 -19.40 33.57 -3.22
N GLU A 320 -19.80 34.75 -2.74
CA GLU A 320 -20.18 35.00 -1.33
C GLU A 320 -21.32 34.11 -0.83
N ARG A 321 -22.33 33.84 -1.67
CA ARG A 321 -23.53 33.09 -1.27
C ARG A 321 -23.21 31.72 -0.67
N PHE A 322 -22.16 31.06 -1.16
CA PHE A 322 -21.73 29.75 -0.68
C PHE A 322 -20.33 29.78 -0.06
N GLY A 323 -19.78 30.98 0.19
CA GLY A 323 -18.48 31.16 0.81
C GLY A 323 -17.34 30.53 0.03
N LEU A 324 -17.36 30.60 -1.31
CA LEU A 324 -16.24 30.13 -2.14
C LEU A 324 -15.29 31.30 -2.44
N PRO A 325 -14.05 31.30 -1.92
CA PRO A 325 -13.07 32.34 -2.21
C PRO A 325 -12.71 32.38 -3.69
N GLY A 326 -12.39 33.56 -4.22
CA GLY A 326 -12.08 33.81 -5.62
C GLY A 326 -10.85 33.07 -6.12
N TRP A 327 -9.92 32.69 -5.24
CA TRP A 327 -8.75 31.87 -5.56
C TRP A 327 -9.03 30.37 -5.66
N THR A 328 -10.24 29.91 -5.31
CA THR A 328 -10.65 28.51 -5.45
C THR A 328 -10.71 28.12 -6.92
N VAL A 329 -10.18 26.94 -7.26
CA VAL A 329 -10.31 26.40 -8.62
C VAL A 329 -11.77 26.03 -8.88
N ALA A 330 -12.38 26.65 -9.88
CA ALA A 330 -13.75 26.36 -10.31
C ALA A 330 -13.79 25.30 -11.42
N SER A 331 -12.81 25.32 -12.33
CA SER A 331 -12.65 24.31 -13.40
C SER A 331 -11.19 24.01 -13.65
N ARG A 332 -10.78 22.77 -13.37
CA ARG A 332 -9.45 22.24 -13.71
C ARG A 332 -9.25 22.26 -15.23
N CYS A 333 -8.09 22.72 -15.70
CA CYS A 333 -7.75 22.85 -17.13
C CYS A 333 -8.76 23.64 -17.99
N GLY A 334 -9.58 24.50 -17.36
CA GLY A 334 -10.66 25.19 -18.04
C GLY A 334 -10.20 26.14 -19.17
N LEU A 335 -8.98 26.66 -19.08
CA LEU A 335 -8.42 27.52 -20.13
C LEU A 335 -8.01 26.72 -21.36
N GLN A 336 -7.38 25.55 -21.16
CA GLN A 336 -6.98 24.66 -22.24
C GLN A 336 -8.17 23.98 -22.93
N LEU A 337 -9.24 23.65 -22.19
CA LEU A 337 -10.44 23.09 -22.79
C LEU A 337 -11.11 24.07 -23.76
N LEU A 338 -11.08 25.37 -23.43
CA LEU A 338 -11.59 26.43 -24.30
C LEU A 338 -10.73 26.56 -25.57
N LEU A 339 -9.40 26.55 -25.43
CA LEU A 339 -8.47 26.56 -26.56
C LEU A 339 -8.62 25.32 -27.45
N PHE A 340 -8.76 24.13 -26.86
CA PHE A 340 -8.94 22.88 -27.60
C PHE A 340 -10.29 22.85 -28.33
N LEU A 341 -11.38 23.26 -27.67
CA LEU A 341 -12.69 23.38 -28.31
C LEU A 341 -12.67 24.43 -29.42
N LEU A 342 -12.01 25.58 -29.22
CA LEU A 342 -11.85 26.60 -30.25
C LEU A 342 -11.01 26.08 -31.43
N LEU A 343 -9.95 25.31 -31.17
CA LEU A 343 -9.10 24.74 -32.22
C LEU A 343 -9.83 23.66 -33.01
N VAL A 344 -10.56 22.77 -32.34
CA VAL A 344 -11.44 21.78 -32.98
C VAL A 344 -12.55 22.47 -33.78
N PHE A 345 -13.16 23.53 -33.23
CA PHE A 345 -14.18 24.31 -33.92
C PHE A 345 -13.60 25.04 -35.14
N SER A 346 -12.41 25.63 -35.04
CA SER A 346 -11.72 26.27 -36.17
C SER A 346 -11.37 25.26 -37.27
N LEU A 347 -10.83 24.09 -36.91
CA LEU A 347 -10.56 23.01 -37.86
C LEU A 347 -11.84 22.49 -38.54
N PHE A 348 -12.95 22.45 -37.79
CA PHE A 348 -14.25 22.06 -38.33
C PHE A 348 -14.83 23.12 -39.28
N CYS A 349 -14.68 24.41 -38.95
CA CYS A 349 -15.10 25.53 -39.80
C CYS A 349 -14.25 25.65 -41.07
N ASP A 350 -12.92 25.49 -40.99
CA ASP A 350 -12.02 25.49 -42.15
C ASP A 350 -12.31 24.31 -43.07
N GLY A 351 -12.59 23.12 -42.51
CA GLY A 351 -13.04 21.95 -43.27
C GLY A 351 -14.39 22.14 -43.97
N PHE A 352 -15.28 22.97 -43.40
CA PHE A 352 -16.57 23.31 -44.01
C PHE A 352 -16.42 24.32 -45.15
N GLN A 353 -15.56 25.34 -45.00
CA GLN A 353 -15.26 26.29 -46.08
C GLN A 353 -14.56 25.61 -47.27
N HIS A 354 -13.66 24.65 -47.02
CA HIS A 354 -13.00 23.90 -48.09
C HIS A 354 -13.93 22.95 -48.87
N ARG A 355 -15.03 22.48 -48.25
CA ARG A 355 -16.07 21.69 -48.94
C ARG A 355 -17.03 22.53 -49.78
N GLN A 356 -17.29 23.78 -49.38
CA GLN A 356 -18.15 24.68 -50.17
C GLN A 356 -17.44 25.25 -51.41
N SER A 357 -16.11 25.41 -51.37
CA SER A 357 -15.32 25.87 -52.53
C SER A 357 -15.14 24.79 -53.61
N PHE A 358 -15.23 23.50 -53.27
CA PHE A 358 -15.17 22.40 -54.23
C PHE A 358 -16.51 22.08 -54.93
N SER A 359 -17.63 22.66 -54.49
CA SER A 359 -18.96 22.40 -55.08
C SER A 359 -19.37 23.43 -56.15
N ARG A 360 -18.42 24.24 -56.65
CA ARG A 360 -18.63 25.16 -57.78
C ARG A 360 -17.58 24.91 -58.86
N GLU A 361 -17.69 23.78 -59.55
CA GLU A 361 -17.17 23.73 -60.93
C GLU A 361 -18.18 24.42 -61.86
N PRO A 362 -17.72 25.24 -62.83
CA PRO A 362 -18.59 25.87 -63.80
C PRO A 362 -19.00 24.85 -64.87
N GLU A 363 -20.29 24.59 -65.03
CA GLU A 363 -20.82 23.93 -66.22
C GLU A 363 -20.52 24.81 -67.44
N HIS A 364 -19.55 24.40 -68.25
CA HIS A 364 -19.32 24.96 -69.58
C HIS A 364 -20.43 24.50 -70.53
N CYS A 365 -21.05 25.47 -71.20
CA CYS A 365 -21.94 25.27 -72.35
C CYS A 365 -21.21 25.49 -73.66
#